data_AF-A0A8J2Q4W4-F1
#
_entry.id   AF-A0A8J2Q4W4-F1
#
_cell.length_a   1.000
_cell.length_b   1.000
_cell.length_c   1.000
_cell.angle_alpha   90.00
_cell.angle_beta   90.00
_cell.angle_gamma   90.00
#
_symmetry.space_group_name_H-M   'P 1'
#
loop_
_entity.id
_entity.type
_entity.pdbx_description
1 polymer ?
#
loop_
_entity_poly.entity_id
_entity_poly.type
_entity_poly.pdbx_seq_one_letter_code
_entity_poly.pdbx_strand_id
1 'polypeptide(L)'
;MIYEDLTTDDLLERCTGANTQNNNESFNHCVWQLAPKHVFCGKQIVEIAMQCAVCTFNEGYDPILKILETMGCTIGPSAAHFAAKHKNARITQANRRASLDSKEARTARRTEQSIEHDLFEEAEGILYGPGIAD
;
A
#
# COMPACT_ATOMS: atom_id res chain seq x y z
N MET A 1 0.06 -31.21 7.57
CA MET A 1 1.24 -31.20 6.68
C MET A 1 1.37 -29.77 6.14
N ILE A 2 2.54 -29.15 5.99
CA ILE A 2 2.65 -27.72 5.58
C ILE A 2 1.85 -27.42 4.30
N TYR A 3 1.71 -28.43 3.43
CA TYR A 3 0.91 -28.36 2.21
C TYR A 3 -0.60 -28.24 2.43
N GLU A 4 -1.18 -28.86 3.46
CA GLU A 4 -2.64 -28.84 3.70
C GLU A 4 -3.10 -27.47 4.21
N ASP A 5 -2.28 -26.80 5.03
CA ASP A 5 -2.55 -25.44 5.53
C ASP A 5 -2.46 -24.39 4.41
N LEU A 6 -1.63 -24.63 3.39
CA LEU A 6 -1.46 -23.76 2.21
C LEU A 6 -2.54 -23.96 1.13
N THR A 7 -3.34 -25.02 1.22
CA THR A 7 -4.42 -25.37 0.28
C THR A 7 -5.82 -25.18 0.85
N THR A 8 -5.96 -24.42 1.94
CA THR A 8 -7.28 -24.06 2.45
C THR A 8 -7.99 -23.16 1.43
N ASP A 9 -9.28 -23.41 1.20
CA ASP A 9 -10.08 -22.67 0.21
C ASP A 9 -10.02 -21.15 0.42
N ASP A 10 -9.95 -20.69 1.67
CA ASP A 10 -9.76 -19.27 2.03
C ASP A 10 -8.44 -18.69 1.51
N LEU A 11 -7.35 -19.47 1.56
CA LEU A 11 -6.04 -19.05 1.08
C LEU A 11 -6.00 -19.02 -0.46
N LEU A 12 -6.63 -20.01 -1.10
CA LEU A 12 -6.76 -20.10 -2.55
C LEU A 12 -7.65 -18.98 -3.10
N GLU A 13 -8.75 -18.64 -2.43
CA GLU A 13 -9.63 -17.53 -2.81
C GLU A 13 -8.91 -16.16 -2.71
N ARG A 14 -7.98 -16.01 -1.76
CA ARG A 14 -7.11 -14.83 -1.66
C ARG A 14 -6.06 -14.77 -2.78
N CYS A 15 -5.63 -15.92 -3.30
CA CYS A 15 -4.72 -16.02 -4.44
C CYS A 15 -5.42 -15.74 -5.78
N THR A 16 -6.71 -16.05 -5.93
CA THR A 16 -7.48 -15.79 -7.16
C THR A 16 -7.96 -14.33 -7.28
N GLY A 17 -8.03 -13.58 -6.17
CA GLY A 17 -8.51 -12.20 -6.14
C GLY A 17 -7.53 -11.11 -6.63
N ALA A 18 -6.40 -11.48 -7.25
CA ALA A 18 -5.39 -10.53 -7.74
C ALA A 18 -5.06 -9.40 -6.74
N ASN A 19 -4.81 -9.76 -5.48
CA ASN A 19 -4.31 -8.95 -4.36
C ASN A 19 -4.56 -7.43 -4.48
N THR A 20 -5.69 -6.96 -3.93
CA THR A 20 -6.05 -5.54 -3.93
C THR A 20 -5.05 -4.71 -3.11
N GLN A 21 -4.37 -3.80 -3.82
CA GLN A 21 -3.54 -2.70 -3.30
C GLN A 21 -2.23 -3.14 -2.63
N ASN A 22 -1.09 -2.83 -3.26
CA ASN A 22 0.22 -2.97 -2.63
C ASN A 22 0.32 -2.01 -1.42
N ASN A 23 0.03 -2.52 -0.22
CA ASN A 23 0.12 -1.75 1.02
C ASN A 23 1.53 -1.16 1.22
N ASN A 24 2.57 -1.83 0.71
CA ASN A 24 3.95 -1.35 0.82
C ASN A 24 4.17 -0.10 -0.04
N GLU A 25 3.57 0.01 -1.22
CA GLU A 25 3.63 1.23 -2.05
C GLU A 25 2.95 2.42 -1.36
N SER A 26 1.77 2.19 -0.78
CA SER A 26 1.01 3.23 -0.10
C SER A 26 1.72 3.72 1.18
N PHE A 27 2.32 2.82 1.94
CA PHE A 27 3.08 3.17 3.15
C PHE A 27 4.36 3.93 2.79
N ASN A 28 5.13 3.41 1.82
CA ASN A 28 6.34 4.08 1.35
C ASN A 28 6.05 5.50 0.87
N HIS A 29 4.93 5.71 0.18
CA HIS A 29 4.51 7.05 -0.20
C HIS A 29 4.41 8.01 1.01
N CYS A 30 3.80 7.59 2.12
CA CYS A 30 3.70 8.40 3.34
C CYS A 30 5.08 8.77 3.91
N VAL A 31 6.04 7.83 3.91
CA VAL A 31 7.42 8.09 4.34
C VAL A 31 8.08 9.13 3.45
N TRP A 32 8.00 8.96 2.13
CA TRP A 32 8.66 9.84 1.16
C TRP A 32 8.02 11.22 1.04
N GLN A 33 6.76 11.40 1.47
CA GLN A 33 6.15 12.72 1.63
C GLN A 33 6.81 13.53 2.76
N LEU A 34 7.31 12.86 3.80
CA LEU A 34 7.94 13.49 4.96
C LEU A 34 9.47 13.60 4.80
N ALA A 35 10.11 12.60 4.21
CA ALA A 35 11.53 12.55 3.93
C ALA A 35 11.75 12.30 2.42
N PRO A 36 11.73 13.33 1.57
CA PRO A 36 11.77 13.14 0.12
C PRO A 36 13.04 12.42 -0.36
N LYS A 37 12.89 11.40 -1.22
CA LYS A 37 14.00 10.59 -1.73
C LYS A 37 15.10 11.38 -2.45
N HIS A 38 14.74 12.52 -3.03
CA HIS A 38 15.64 13.37 -3.80
C HIS A 38 16.42 14.37 -2.93
N VAL A 39 16.17 14.37 -1.61
CA VAL A 39 16.85 15.22 -0.64
C VAL A 39 17.59 14.34 0.35
N PHE A 40 18.81 14.73 0.72
CA PHE A 40 19.51 14.05 1.80
C PHE A 40 18.79 14.28 3.14
N CYS A 41 18.31 13.20 3.75
CA CYS A 41 17.77 13.21 5.10
C CYS A 41 18.69 12.37 6.00
N GLY A 42 19.14 12.96 7.12
CA GLY A 42 19.89 12.21 8.12
C GLY A 42 19.05 11.09 8.74
N LYS A 43 19.72 10.06 9.28
CA LYS A 43 19.07 8.88 9.88
C LYS A 43 17.91 9.22 10.83
N GLN A 44 18.13 10.16 11.75
CA GLN A 44 17.10 10.58 12.72
C GLN A 44 15.85 11.16 12.05
N ILE A 45 16.00 11.92 10.97
CA ILE A 45 14.87 12.51 10.24
C ILE A 45 14.05 11.39 9.58
N VAL A 46 14.74 10.40 8.98
CA VAL A 46 14.08 9.25 8.35
C VAL A 46 13.34 8.40 9.39
N GLU A 47 13.92 8.20 10.58
CA GLU A 47 13.27 7.48 11.68
C GLU A 47 12.00 8.19 12.17
N ILE A 48 12.05 9.52 12.33
CA ILE A 48 10.87 10.33 12.70
C ILE A 48 9.82 10.26 11.59
N ALA A 49 10.22 10.43 10.33
CA ALA A 49 9.32 10.33 9.18
C ALA A 49 8.63 8.96 9.12
N MET A 50 9.36 7.88 9.39
CA MET A 50 8.83 6.52 9.48
C MET A 50 7.76 6.41 10.58
N GLN A 51 8.04 6.90 11.79
CA GLN A 51 7.09 6.88 12.91
C GLN A 51 5.82 7.69 12.60
N CYS A 52 5.97 8.89 12.05
CA CYS A 52 4.84 9.72 11.61
C CYS A 52 4.04 9.08 10.47
N ALA A 53 4.70 8.40 9.52
CA ALA A 53 4.05 7.65 8.46
C ALA A 53 3.21 6.50 9.02
N VAL A 54 3.73 5.76 10.01
CA VAL A 54 2.97 4.71 10.71
C VAL A 54 1.70 5.27 11.36
N CYS A 55 1.81 6.39 12.09
CA CYS A 55 0.66 7.06 12.69
C CYS A 55 -0.40 7.44 11.65
N THR A 56 0.03 8.13 10.59
CA THR A 56 -0.87 8.64 9.54
C THR A 56 -1.50 7.53 8.71
N PHE A 57 -0.78 6.45 8.45
CA PHE A 57 -1.29 5.30 7.70
C PHE A 57 -2.38 4.55 8.48
N ASN A 58 -2.13 4.26 9.77
CA ASN A 58 -3.03 3.46 10.59
C ASN A 58 -4.20 4.26 11.18
N GLU A 59 -3.89 5.37 11.83
CA GLU A 59 -4.83 6.12 12.67
C GLU A 59 -5.18 7.49 12.09
N GLY A 60 -4.45 7.95 11.07
CA GLY A 60 -4.62 9.28 10.50
C GLY A 60 -3.86 10.34 11.30
N TYR A 61 -4.40 11.55 11.36
CA TYR A 61 -3.70 12.69 11.97
C TYR A 61 -3.90 12.82 13.48
N ASP A 62 -4.78 12.03 14.10
CA ASP A 62 -5.05 12.11 15.54
C ASP A 62 -3.75 11.92 16.39
N PRO A 63 -2.88 10.93 16.11
CA PRO A 63 -1.62 10.80 16.85
C PRO A 63 -0.64 11.94 16.55
N ILE A 64 -0.66 12.52 15.35
CA ILE A 64 0.19 13.67 14.99
C ILE A 64 -0.20 14.89 15.83
N LEU A 65 -1.50 15.14 16.01
CA LEU A 65 -1.97 16.21 16.90
C LEU A 65 -1.50 15.99 18.34
N LYS A 66 -1.52 14.75 18.82
CA LYS A 66 -1.04 14.40 20.17
C LYS A 66 0.48 14.57 20.32
N ILE A 67 1.27 14.23 19.29
CA ILE A 67 2.72 14.49 19.25
C ILE A 67 2.98 15.99 19.35
N LEU A 68 2.29 16.80 18.55
CA LEU A 68 2.42 18.26 18.57
C LEU A 68 2.07 18.85 19.94
N GLU A 69 0.97 18.39 20.55
CA GLU A 69 0.57 18.79 21.90
C GLU A 69 1.64 18.42 22.94
N THR A 70 2.20 17.22 22.85
CA THR A 70 3.30 16.75 23.73
C THR A 70 4.56 17.59 23.57
N MET A 71 4.81 18.13 22.38
CA MET A 71 5.89 19.07 22.10
C MET A 71 5.58 20.52 22.54
N GLY A 72 4.43 20.75 23.17
CA GLY A 72 4.00 22.06 23.68
C GLY A 72 3.26 22.92 22.66
N CYS A 73 2.86 22.38 21.51
CA CYS A 73 2.05 23.12 20.54
C CYS A 73 0.57 23.13 20.96
N THR A 74 -0.05 24.31 20.98
CA THR A 74 -1.50 24.41 21.17
C THR A 74 -2.24 23.98 19.90
N ILE A 75 -3.13 22.99 20.00
CA ILE A 75 -3.93 22.52 18.88
C ILE A 75 -5.15 23.43 18.69
N GLY A 76 -5.12 24.25 17.65
CA GLY A 76 -6.23 25.12 17.29
C GLY A 76 -7.39 24.36 16.61
N PRO A 77 -8.60 24.98 16.56
CA PRO A 77 -9.77 24.39 15.91
C PRO A 77 -9.54 23.99 14.45
N SER A 78 -8.74 24.76 13.70
CA SER A 78 -8.42 24.47 12.30
C SER A 78 -7.64 23.16 12.14
N ALA A 79 -6.69 22.88 13.05
CA ALA A 79 -5.90 21.66 13.02
C ALA A 79 -6.76 20.43 13.37
N ALA A 80 -7.61 20.56 14.41
CA ALA A 80 -8.56 19.52 14.78
C ALA A 80 -9.55 19.23 13.64
N HIS A 81 -10.09 20.27 13.00
CA HIS A 81 -11.00 20.12 11.87
C HIS A 81 -10.31 19.50 10.65
N PHE A 82 -9.07 19.87 10.37
CA PHE A 82 -8.26 19.27 9.31
C PHE A 82 -8.10 17.75 9.53
N ALA A 83 -7.72 17.34 10.75
CA ALA A 83 -7.57 15.93 11.09
C ALA A 83 -8.88 15.15 10.94
N ALA A 84 -9.99 15.70 11.46
CA ALA A 84 -11.31 15.10 11.33
C ALA A 84 -11.76 14.96 9.87
N LYS A 85 -11.56 16.00 9.06
CA LYS A 85 -11.88 15.99 7.62
C LYS A 85 -11.08 14.89 6.89
N HIS A 86 -9.79 14.79 7.13
CA HIS A 86 -8.95 13.76 6.51
C HIS A 86 -9.34 12.35 6.96
N LYS A 87 -9.64 12.16 8.25
CA LYS A 87 -10.13 10.88 8.79
C LYS A 87 -11.42 10.45 8.12
N ASN A 88 -12.39 11.36 8.00
CA ASN A 88 -13.66 11.09 7.33
C ASN A 88 -13.44 10.75 5.85
N ALA A 89 -12.63 11.52 5.12
CA ALA A 89 -12.31 11.23 3.72
C ALA A 89 -11.65 9.85 3.55
N ARG A 90 -10.75 9.46 4.46
CA ARG A 90 -10.11 8.13 4.48
C ARG A 90 -11.16 7.03 4.67
N ILE A 91 -12.06 7.17 5.64
CA ILE A 91 -13.12 6.19 5.90
C ILE A 91 -14.06 6.09 4.70
N THR A 92 -14.50 7.21 4.13
CA THR A 92 -15.34 7.22 2.93
C THR A 92 -14.64 6.53 1.75
N GLN A 93 -13.36 6.79 1.53
CA GLN A 93 -12.59 6.13 0.48
C GLN A 93 -12.42 4.63 0.74
N ALA A 94 -12.16 4.23 1.98
CA ALA A 94 -12.07 2.82 2.36
C ALA A 94 -13.39 2.09 2.12
N ASN A 95 -14.53 2.66 2.54
CA ASN A 95 -15.85 2.11 2.30
C ASN A 95 -16.15 1.99 0.80
N ARG A 96 -15.83 3.03 0.02
CA ARG A 96 -15.96 3.00 -1.45
C ARG A 96 -15.11 1.90 -2.08
N ARG A 97 -13.88 1.70 -1.61
CA ARG A 97 -13.01 0.63 -2.12
C ARG A 97 -13.46 -0.76 -1.66
N ALA A 98 -14.09 -0.85 -0.48
CA ALA A 98 -14.61 -2.09 0.08
C ALA A 98 -15.93 -2.54 -0.57
N SER A 99 -16.66 -1.63 -1.21
CA SER A 99 -17.85 -1.92 -2.01
C SER A 99 -17.58 -3.03 -3.03
N LEU A 100 -18.52 -3.97 -3.13
CA LEU A 100 -18.43 -5.15 -4.00
C LEU A 100 -18.21 -4.75 -5.45
N ASP A 101 -18.99 -3.80 -5.97
CA ASP A 101 -18.87 -3.28 -7.34
C ASP A 101 -17.45 -2.80 -7.65
N SER A 102 -16.80 -2.14 -6.68
CA SER A 102 -15.42 -1.66 -6.85
C SER A 102 -14.39 -2.79 -6.72
N LYS A 103 -14.66 -3.82 -5.93
CA LYS A 103 -13.81 -5.02 -5.85
C LYS A 103 -13.89 -5.81 -7.15
N GLU A 104 -15.08 -6.14 -7.61
CA GLU A 104 -15.33 -6.90 -8.84
C GLU A 104 -14.70 -6.22 -10.07
N ALA A 105 -14.94 -4.92 -10.24
CA ALA A 105 -14.33 -4.16 -11.34
C ALA A 105 -12.80 -4.13 -11.28
N ARG A 106 -12.20 -4.12 -10.08
CA ARG A 106 -10.74 -4.18 -9.91
C ARG A 106 -10.19 -5.58 -10.22
N THR A 107 -10.88 -6.62 -9.74
CA THR A 107 -10.50 -8.02 -10.00
C THR A 107 -10.53 -8.28 -11.50
N ALA A 108 -11.63 -7.92 -12.19
CA ALA A 108 -11.77 -8.10 -13.64
C ALA A 108 -10.63 -7.44 -14.43
N ARG A 109 -10.30 -6.18 -14.13
CA ARG A 109 -9.21 -5.45 -14.82
C ARG A 109 -7.84 -6.08 -14.58
N ARG A 110 -7.58 -6.62 -13.39
CA ARG A 110 -6.31 -7.29 -13.09
C ARG A 110 -6.22 -8.67 -13.70
N THR A 111 -7.32 -9.41 -13.75
CA THR A 111 -7.39 -10.68 -14.48
C THR A 111 -7.06 -10.45 -15.96
N GLU A 112 -7.62 -9.41 -16.57
CA GLU A 112 -7.28 -9.02 -17.95
C GLU A 112 -5.79 -8.71 -18.13
N GLN A 113 -5.19 -7.93 -17.21
CA GLN A 113 -3.74 -7.65 -17.23
C GLN A 113 -2.87 -8.89 -17.01
N SER A 114 -3.31 -9.83 -16.16
CA SER A 114 -2.59 -11.09 -15.92
C SER A 114 -2.64 -11.97 -17.16
N ILE A 115 -3.81 -12.10 -17.79
CA ILE A 115 -3.97 -12.83 -19.05
C ILE A 115 -3.09 -12.21 -20.13
N GLU A 116 -3.05 -10.88 -20.22
CA GLU A 116 -2.18 -10.16 -21.16
C GLU A 116 -0.69 -10.46 -20.88
N HIS A 117 -0.27 -10.45 -19.62
CA HIS A 117 1.10 -10.79 -19.22
C HIS A 117 1.47 -12.25 -19.54
N ASP A 118 0.58 -13.21 -19.23
CA ASP A 118 0.78 -14.63 -19.53
C ASP A 118 0.90 -14.87 -21.04
N LEU A 119 0.11 -14.15 -21.85
CA LEU A 119 0.22 -14.18 -23.33
C LEU A 119 1.56 -13.64 -23.83
N PHE A 120 2.14 -12.63 -23.16
CA PHE A 120 3.47 -12.12 -23.47
C PHE A 120 4.60 -13.06 -23.01
N GLU A 121 4.43 -13.75 -21.87
CA GLU A 121 5.38 -14.78 -21.42
C GLU A 121 5.39 -16.02 -22.35
N GLU A 122 4.24 -16.44 -22.90
CA GLU A 122 4.19 -17.50 -23.92
C GLU A 122 4.89 -17.11 -25.24
N ALA A 123 4.99 -15.81 -25.54
CA ALA A 123 5.66 -15.31 -26.73
C ALA A 123 7.20 -15.29 -26.62
N GLU A 124 7.76 -15.33 -25.40
CA GLU A 124 9.20 -15.55 -25.20
C GLU A 124 9.54 -17.05 -25.35
N GLY A 125 9.56 -17.52 -26.60
CA GLY A 125 10.05 -18.86 -26.94
C GLY A 125 11.50 -19.09 -26.49
N ILE A 126 11.88 -20.37 -26.36
CA ILE A 126 13.18 -20.90 -25.86
C ILE A 126 14.34 -19.90 -26.02
N LEU A 127 14.69 -19.22 -24.92
CA LEU A 127 15.87 -18.37 -24.86
C LEU A 127 17.11 -19.27 -24.98
N TYR A 128 17.99 -18.94 -25.92
CA TYR A 128 19.19 -19.71 -26.27
C TYR A 128 19.98 -20.13 -25.01
N GLY A 129 20.10 -21.43 -24.78
CA GLY A 129 20.96 -21.97 -23.74
C GLY A 129 22.43 -21.66 -24.04
N PRO A 130 23.24 -21.30 -23.04
CA PRO A 130 24.67 -21.09 -23.23
C PRO A 130 25.34 -22.43 -23.57
N GLY A 131 25.66 -22.63 -24.85
CA GLY A 131 26.32 -23.85 -25.32
C GLY A 131 26.21 -24.08 -26.82
N ILE A 132 26.71 -23.15 -27.63
CA ILE A 132 27.21 -23.51 -28.97
C ILE A 132 28.62 -22.98 -29.10
N ALA A 133 29.56 -23.78 -28.62
CA ALA A 133 30.92 -23.82 -29.08
C ALA A 133 31.32 -25.30 -29.07
N ASP A 134 31.37 -25.89 -30.25
CA ASP A 134 32.42 -26.83 -30.68
C ASP A 134 32.70 -26.55 -32.16
#